data_AF-A0A9N9X6G5-F1
#
_entry.id   AF-A0A9N9X6G5-F1
#
_cell.length_a   1.000
_cell.length_b   1.000
_cell.length_c   1.000
_cell.angle_alpha   90.00
_cell.angle_beta   90.00
_cell.angle_gamma   90.00
#
_symmetry.space_group_name_H-M   'P 1'
#
loop_
_entity.id
_entity.type
_entity.pdbx_description
1 polymer ?
#
loop_
_entity_poly.entity_id
_entity_poly.type
_entity_poly.pdbx_seq_one_letter_code
_entity_poly.pdbx_strand_id
1 'polypeptide(L)'
;MHQLYLELYEPESVSNNKYEPKVPYDFYYRYFKETFNYRFGSPRSDTCKKCDVLDNKLKDMTLDENERRVLAEKKLYEIKAVLIIIINSCDRVEKKANELLEACIYVAGSTKHTTASDMVNFIKFLLPKFTCAGFFGINQMVLSNFLSTTATYIIIILQFRAINPPT
;
A
#
# COMPACT_ATOMS: atom_id res chain seq x y z
N MET A 1 7.54 -23.09 17.24
CA MET A 1 6.48 -23.56 18.16
C MET A 1 5.60 -24.61 17.52
N HIS A 2 4.98 -24.31 16.38
CA HIS A 2 4.19 -25.31 15.63
C HIS A 2 5.05 -26.47 15.07
N GLN A 3 6.24 -26.18 14.57
CA GLN A 3 7.18 -27.19 14.06
C GLN A 3 7.58 -28.24 15.12
N LEU A 4 7.74 -27.82 16.38
CA LEU A 4 8.01 -28.68 17.54
C LEU A 4 6.81 -29.60 17.89
N TYR A 5 5.58 -29.16 17.62
CA TYR A 5 4.39 -30.01 17.80
C TYR A 5 4.34 -31.12 16.75
N LEU A 6 4.60 -30.78 15.49
CA LEU A 6 4.60 -31.76 14.39
C LEU A 6 5.64 -32.87 14.61
N GLU A 7 6.83 -32.52 15.09
CA GLU A 7 7.90 -33.48 15.39
C GLU A 7 7.55 -34.44 16.55
N LEU A 8 6.78 -33.98 17.55
CA LEU A 8 6.49 -34.76 18.76
C LEU A 8 5.19 -35.56 18.69
N TYR A 9 4.17 -35.08 17.98
CA TYR A 9 2.82 -35.64 18.04
C TYR A 9 2.25 -36.09 16.69
N GLU A 10 2.73 -35.57 15.56
CA GLU A 10 2.22 -35.90 14.21
C GLU A 10 3.36 -36.04 13.16
N PRO A 11 4.36 -36.93 13.38
CA PRO A 11 5.55 -36.98 12.54
C PRO A 11 5.28 -37.40 11.08
N GLU A 12 4.16 -38.08 10.82
CA GLU A 12 3.73 -38.51 9.48
C GLU A 12 3.25 -37.36 8.59
N SER A 13 2.86 -36.21 9.18
CA SER A 13 2.36 -35.04 8.43
C SER A 13 3.47 -34.23 7.76
N VAL A 14 4.73 -34.43 8.17
CA VAL A 14 5.90 -33.67 7.67
C VAL A 14 6.30 -34.08 6.25
N SER A 15 5.91 -35.28 5.79
CA SER A 15 6.31 -35.78 4.46
C SER A 15 5.43 -35.28 3.30
N ASN A 16 4.23 -34.76 3.57
CA ASN A 16 3.29 -34.33 2.54
C ASN A 16 3.10 -32.81 2.56
N ASN A 17 3.72 -32.15 1.60
CA ASN A 17 3.89 -30.68 1.48
C ASN A 17 2.59 -29.86 1.22
N LYS A 18 1.43 -30.34 1.66
CA LYS A 18 0.13 -29.67 1.46
C LYS A 18 -0.82 -29.90 2.63
N TYR A 19 -0.38 -29.55 3.82
CA TYR A 19 -1.24 -29.52 5.00
C TYR A 19 -1.25 -28.10 5.56
N GLU A 20 -2.42 -27.48 5.68
CA GLU A 20 -2.64 -26.28 6.49
C GLU A 20 -3.14 -26.75 7.87
N PRO A 21 -2.27 -26.82 8.88
CA PRO A 21 -2.62 -27.42 10.16
C PRO A 21 -3.43 -26.44 11.01
N LYS A 22 -4.67 -26.81 11.31
CA LYS A 22 -5.52 -26.12 12.31
C LYS A 22 -5.27 -26.68 13.70
N VAL A 23 -4.06 -26.49 14.25
CA VAL A 23 -3.84 -26.80 15.67
C VAL A 23 -4.54 -25.72 16.50
N PRO A 24 -5.54 -26.06 17.32
CA PRO A 24 -6.29 -25.07 18.10
C PRO A 24 -5.39 -24.42 19.15
N TYR A 25 -5.48 -23.10 19.30
CA TYR A 25 -4.72 -22.31 20.28
C TYR A 25 -4.77 -22.90 21.70
N ASP A 26 -5.89 -23.52 22.05
CA ASP A 26 -6.11 -24.18 23.34
C ASP A 26 -5.07 -25.26 23.66
N PHE A 27 -4.57 -26.00 22.65
CA PHE A 27 -3.51 -26.98 22.82
C PHE A 27 -2.23 -26.33 23.35
N TYR A 28 -1.78 -25.26 22.70
CA TYR A 28 -0.58 -24.53 23.14
C TYR A 28 -0.80 -23.87 24.50
N TYR A 29 -1.98 -23.31 24.75
CA TYR A 29 -2.29 -22.70 26.04
C TYR A 29 -2.17 -23.70 27.20
N ARG A 30 -2.74 -24.91 27.05
CA ARG A 30 -2.66 -25.96 28.07
C ARG A 30 -1.23 -26.43 28.31
N TYR A 31 -0.50 -26.78 27.24
CA TYR A 31 0.87 -27.29 27.36
C TYR A 31 1.81 -26.33 28.09
N PHE A 32 1.77 -25.03 27.77
CA PHE A 32 2.68 -24.05 28.40
C PHE A 32 2.25 -23.64 29.80
N LYS A 33 0.95 -23.63 30.07
CA LYS A 33 0.44 -23.39 31.42
C LYS A 33 0.81 -24.52 32.37
N GLU A 34 0.66 -25.77 31.92
CA GLU A 34 0.92 -26.95 32.75
C GLU A 34 2.43 -27.24 32.90
N THR A 35 3.19 -27.11 31.81
CA THR A 35 4.62 -27.48 31.81
C THR A 35 5.53 -26.36 32.32
N PHE A 36 5.21 -25.10 32.01
CA PHE A 36 6.10 -23.96 32.28
C PHE A 36 5.47 -22.85 33.13
N ASN A 37 4.21 -23.01 33.56
CA ASN A 37 3.44 -22.00 34.30
C ASN A 37 3.36 -20.63 33.59
N TYR A 38 3.49 -20.62 32.25
CA TYR A 38 3.33 -19.40 31.46
C TYR A 38 1.85 -19.14 31.15
N ARG A 39 1.41 -17.89 31.33
CA ARG A 39 0.08 -17.43 30.90
C ARG A 39 0.23 -16.69 29.58
N PHE A 40 -0.40 -17.20 28.52
CA PHE A 40 -0.57 -16.42 27.31
C PHE A 40 -1.73 -15.43 27.48
N GLY A 41 -1.54 -14.20 26.98
CA GLY A 41 -2.67 -13.30 26.73
C GLY A 41 -3.50 -13.82 25.56
N SER A 42 -4.72 -13.28 25.41
CA SER A 42 -5.54 -13.54 24.21
C SER A 42 -4.72 -13.27 22.95
N PRO A 43 -4.86 -14.08 21.88
CA PRO A 43 -4.21 -13.82 20.60
C PRO A 43 -4.36 -12.35 20.25
N ARG A 44 -3.24 -11.64 20.09
CA ARG A 44 -3.31 -10.26 19.66
C ARG A 44 -3.60 -10.30 18.16
N SER A 45 -4.78 -9.87 17.79
CA SER A 45 -5.07 -9.48 16.41
C SER A 45 -4.10 -8.34 16.06
N ASP A 46 -3.49 -8.38 14.87
CA ASP A 46 -2.68 -7.26 14.35
C ASP A 46 -3.55 -6.02 14.08
N THR A 47 -4.88 -6.18 14.16
CA THR A 47 -5.87 -5.11 14.06
C THR A 47 -6.44 -4.72 15.43
N CYS A 48 -6.93 -3.48 15.52
CA CYS A 48 -7.50 -2.95 16.74
C CYS A 48 -8.79 -3.71 17.14
N LYS A 49 -9.08 -3.89 18.44
CA LYS A 49 -10.32 -4.57 18.91
C LYS A 49 -11.61 -4.00 18.30
N LYS A 50 -11.61 -2.68 18.03
CA LYS A 50 -12.73 -2.00 17.36
C LYS A 50 -12.84 -2.37 15.87
N CYS A 51 -11.70 -2.55 15.21
CA CYS A 51 -11.57 -2.96 13.83
C CYS A 51 -12.14 -4.38 13.65
N ASP A 52 -11.76 -5.32 14.52
CA ASP A 52 -12.27 -6.69 14.49
C ASP A 52 -13.78 -6.76 14.71
N VAL A 53 -14.32 -5.95 15.63
CA VAL A 53 -15.77 -5.87 15.89
C VAL A 53 -16.52 -5.31 14.68
N LEU A 54 -15.95 -4.31 13.99
CA LEU A 54 -16.55 -3.76 12.78
C LEU A 54 -16.48 -4.75 11.62
N ASP A 55 -15.36 -5.44 11.43
CA ASP A 55 -15.19 -6.46 10.40
C ASP A 55 -16.13 -7.65 10.62
N ASN A 56 -16.32 -8.08 11.87
CA ASN A 56 -17.28 -9.12 12.20
C ASN A 56 -18.73 -8.67 11.96
N LYS A 57 -19.07 -7.42 12.31
CA LYS A 57 -20.39 -6.85 11.99
C LYS A 57 -20.65 -6.70 10.48
N LEU A 58 -19.61 -6.40 9.70
CA LEU A 58 -19.69 -6.37 8.24
C LEU A 58 -19.84 -7.77 7.62
N LYS A 59 -19.30 -8.81 8.26
CA LYS A 59 -19.48 -10.21 7.87
C LYS A 59 -20.86 -10.76 8.26
N ASP A 60 -21.37 -10.39 9.43
CA ASP A 60 -22.68 -10.81 9.94
C ASP A 60 -23.85 -10.11 9.21
N MET A 61 -23.64 -8.92 8.66
CA MET A 61 -24.55 -8.38 7.66
C MET A 61 -24.42 -9.24 6.40
N THR A 62 -25.38 -10.13 6.19
CA THR A 62 -25.58 -10.90 4.96
C THR A 62 -25.95 -9.95 3.82
N LEU A 63 -24.99 -9.13 3.38
CA LEU A 63 -25.06 -8.42 2.12
C LEU A 63 -25.07 -9.47 1.02
N ASP A 64 -26.06 -9.39 0.14
CA ASP A 64 -26.12 -10.19 -1.08
C ASP A 64 -24.78 -10.04 -1.84
N GLU A 65 -24.37 -11.07 -2.57
CA GLU A 65 -23.09 -11.05 -3.29
C GLU A 65 -23.00 -9.84 -4.23
N ASN A 66 -24.14 -9.42 -4.80
CA ASN A 66 -24.25 -8.21 -5.61
C ASN A 66 -24.06 -6.92 -4.80
N GLU A 67 -24.62 -6.82 -3.59
CA GLU A 67 -24.46 -5.63 -2.74
C GLU A 67 -23.01 -5.43 -2.31
N ARG A 68 -22.27 -6.52 -2.06
CA ARG A 68 -20.83 -6.48 -1.77
C ARG A 68 -20.04 -5.96 -2.97
N ARG A 69 -20.39 -6.38 -4.19
CA ARG A 69 -19.76 -5.89 -5.43
C ARG A 69 -20.01 -4.40 -5.64
N VAL A 70 -21.25 -3.94 -5.48
CA VAL A 70 -21.60 -2.52 -5.60
C VAL A 70 -20.87 -1.68 -4.55
N LEU A 71 -20.77 -2.16 -3.30
CA LEU A 71 -20.03 -1.47 -2.26
C LEU A 71 -18.52 -1.41 -2.55
N ALA A 72 -17.94 -2.50 -3.08
CA ALA A 72 -16.54 -2.56 -3.45
C ALA A 72 -16.22 -1.60 -4.61
N GLU A 73 -17.07 -1.54 -5.64
CA GLU A 73 -16.96 -0.60 -6.74
C GLU A 73 -17.02 0.84 -6.25
N LYS A 74 -17.99 1.17 -5.38
CA LYS A 74 -18.09 2.51 -4.78
C LYS A 74 -16.81 2.90 -4.03
N LYS A 75 -16.31 2.03 -3.14
CA LYS A 75 -15.05 2.29 -2.41
C LYS A 75 -13.87 2.50 -3.35
N LEU A 76 -13.80 1.73 -4.43
CA LEU A 76 -12.76 1.88 -5.44
C LEU A 76 -12.79 3.26 -6.09
N TYR A 77 -13.97 3.77 -6.45
CA TYR A 77 -14.11 5.12 -7.02
C TYR A 77 -13.72 6.22 -6.03
N GLU A 78 -14.10 6.09 -4.76
CA GLU A 78 -13.70 7.03 -3.70
C GLU A 78 -12.17 7.06 -3.55
N ILE A 79 -11.52 5.90 -3.48
CA ILE A 79 -10.05 5.81 -3.39
C ILE A 79 -9.40 6.41 -4.63
N LYS A 80 -9.89 6.12 -5.84
CA LYS A 80 -9.37 6.69 -7.09
C LYS A 80 -9.45 8.21 -7.10
N ALA A 81 -10.57 8.79 -6.67
CA ALA A 81 -10.74 10.24 -6.60
C ALA A 81 -9.74 10.87 -5.62
N VAL A 82 -9.58 10.29 -4.43
CA VAL A 82 -8.61 10.74 -3.43
C VAL A 82 -7.18 10.69 -3.98
N LEU A 83 -6.80 9.62 -4.68
CA LEU A 83 -5.47 9.49 -5.28
C LEU A 83 -5.19 10.60 -6.29
N ILE A 84 -6.14 10.90 -7.18
CA ILE A 84 -6.00 11.97 -8.17
C ILE A 84 -5.83 13.34 -7.48
N ILE A 85 -6.60 13.60 -6.43
CA ILE A 85 -6.49 14.85 -5.65
C ILE A 85 -5.10 14.98 -5.01
N ILE A 86 -4.58 13.91 -4.42
CA ILE A 86 -3.25 13.89 -3.80
C ILE A 86 -2.17 14.14 -4.85
N ILE A 87 -2.21 13.45 -5.99
CA ILE A 87 -1.23 13.62 -7.07
C ILE A 87 -1.22 15.06 -7.57
N ASN A 88 -2.39 15.64 -7.84
CA ASN A 88 -2.50 17.02 -8.30
C ASN A 88 -2.05 18.04 -7.25
N SER A 89 -2.28 17.76 -5.97
CA SER A 89 -1.82 18.63 -4.87
C SER A 89 -0.31 18.61 -4.75
N CYS A 90 0.31 17.43 -4.80
CA CYS A 90 1.77 17.27 -4.78
C CYS A 90 2.42 17.99 -5.98
N ASP A 91 1.86 17.80 -7.18
CA ASP A 91 2.33 18.44 -8.41
C ASP A 91 2.23 19.97 -8.35
N ARG A 92 1.14 20.51 -7.80
CA ARG A 92 0.98 21.96 -7.59
C ARG A 92 2.03 22.53 -6.63
N VAL A 93 2.31 21.83 -5.53
CA VAL A 93 3.32 22.27 -4.55
C VAL A 93 4.71 22.29 -5.19
N GLU A 94 5.07 21.25 -5.95
CA GLU A 94 6.35 21.19 -6.67
C GLU A 94 6.47 22.33 -7.70
N LYS A 95 5.42 22.59 -8.50
CA LYS A 95 5.40 23.70 -9.45
C LYS A 95 5.55 25.06 -8.78
N LYS A 96 4.83 25.31 -7.68
CA LYS A 96 4.92 26.58 -6.94
C LYS A 96 6.26 26.78 -6.25
N ALA A 97 6.88 25.71 -5.76
CA ALA A 97 8.22 25.78 -5.21
C ALA A 97 9.27 26.12 -6.30
N ASN A 98 9.11 25.57 -7.51
CA ASN A 98 9.97 25.91 -8.65
C ASN A 98 9.79 27.37 -9.11
N GLU A 99 8.55 27.87 -9.21
CA GLU A 99 8.28 29.29 -9.49
C GLU A 99 8.92 30.22 -8.44
N LEU A 100 8.86 29.84 -7.17
CA LEU A 100 9.51 30.58 -6.08
C LEU A 100 11.04 30.60 -6.25
N LEU A 101 11.64 29.46 -6.60
CA LEU A 101 13.08 29.38 -6.86
C LEU A 101 13.49 30.31 -8.01
N GLU A 102 12.74 30.31 -9.11
CA GLU A 102 12.99 31.18 -10.26
C GLU A 102 12.92 32.67 -9.87
N ALA A 103 11.91 33.05 -9.10
CA ALA A 103 11.78 34.41 -8.57
C ALA A 103 12.98 34.80 -7.70
N CYS A 104 13.47 33.88 -6.87
CA CYS A 104 14.63 34.13 -6.01
C CYS A 104 15.93 34.26 -6.81
N ILE A 105 16.12 33.46 -7.86
CA ILE A 105 17.24 33.59 -8.79
C ILE A 105 17.21 34.95 -9.49
N TYR A 106 16.03 35.39 -9.93
CA TYR A 106 15.85 36.70 -10.55
C TYR A 106 16.22 37.86 -9.62
N VAL A 107 15.76 37.80 -8.36
CA VAL A 107 16.08 38.81 -7.33
C VAL A 107 17.57 38.80 -7.00
N ALA A 108 18.20 37.62 -6.90
CA ALA A 108 19.63 37.51 -6.65
C ALA A 108 20.48 38.12 -7.79
N GLY A 109 20.09 37.89 -9.05
CA GLY A 109 20.74 38.49 -10.22
C GLY A 109 20.60 40.02 -10.26
N SER A 110 19.48 40.55 -9.77
CA SER A 110 19.19 41.99 -9.78
C SER A 110 19.88 42.75 -8.64
N THR A 111 20.00 42.14 -7.46
CA THR A 111 20.54 42.80 -6.25
C THR A 111 22.06 42.66 -6.11
N LYS A 112 22.69 41.65 -6.74
CA LYS A 112 24.14 41.35 -6.66
C LYS A 112 24.71 41.22 -5.24
N HIS A 113 23.86 41.11 -4.22
CA HIS A 113 24.26 40.92 -2.82
C HIS A 113 24.47 39.44 -2.52
N THR A 114 25.48 39.13 -1.70
CA THR A 114 25.84 37.77 -1.30
C THR A 114 24.71 37.05 -0.56
N THR A 115 23.96 37.77 0.27
CA THR A 115 22.79 37.27 1.01
C THR A 115 21.66 36.77 0.11
N ALA A 116 21.49 37.35 -1.09
CA ALA A 116 20.48 36.86 -2.03
C ALA A 116 20.90 35.53 -2.69
N SER A 117 22.20 35.31 -2.87
CA SER A 117 22.75 34.02 -3.34
C SER A 117 22.55 32.92 -2.30
N ASP A 118 22.77 33.23 -1.02
CA ASP A 118 22.54 32.27 0.08
C ASP A 118 21.06 31.85 0.18
N MET A 119 20.15 32.79 -0.05
CA MET A 119 18.71 32.50 -0.10
C MET A 119 18.33 31.54 -1.23
N VAL A 120 18.95 31.67 -2.40
CA VAL A 120 18.77 30.73 -3.53
C VAL A 120 19.25 29.33 -3.15
N ASN A 121 20.42 29.22 -2.51
CA ASN A 121 20.96 27.93 -2.06
C ASN A 121 20.07 27.28 -0.99
N PHE A 122 19.53 28.09 -0.08
CA PHE A 122 18.59 27.63 0.94
C PHE A 122 17.29 27.09 0.32
N ILE A 123 16.71 27.82 -0.62
CA ILE A 123 15.47 27.39 -1.29
C ILE A 123 15.70 26.14 -2.14
N LYS A 124 16.88 26.00 -2.78
CA LYS A 124 17.23 24.78 -3.50
C LYS A 124 17.21 23.54 -2.60
N PHE A 125 17.66 23.66 -1.36
CA PHE A 125 17.62 22.56 -0.39
C PHE A 125 16.20 22.22 0.07
N LEU A 126 15.31 23.22 0.10
CA LEU A 126 13.92 23.07 0.55
C LEU A 126 12.95 22.63 -0.55
N LEU A 127 13.39 22.46 -1.80
CA LEU A 127 12.54 22.05 -2.90
C LEU A 127 11.87 20.69 -2.60
N PRO A 128 10.54 20.65 -2.45
CA PRO A 128 9.84 19.43 -2.14
C PRO A 128 9.84 18.51 -3.36
N LYS A 129 10.34 17.29 -3.20
CA LYS A 129 10.18 16.20 -4.16
C LYS A 129 9.38 15.09 -3.51
N PHE A 130 8.14 14.91 -3.95
CA PHE A 130 7.30 13.84 -3.48
C PHE A 130 7.67 12.55 -4.21
N THR A 131 8.09 11.52 -3.48
CA THR A 131 8.46 10.22 -4.04
C THR A 131 7.79 9.10 -3.27
N CYS A 132 7.44 8.01 -3.96
CA CYS A 132 6.95 6.80 -3.33
C CYS A 132 8.14 5.87 -3.02
N ALA A 133 8.58 5.88 -1.75
CA ALA A 133 9.71 5.07 -1.26
C ALA A 133 10.99 5.16 -2.13
N GLY A 134 11.19 6.28 -2.84
CA GLY A 134 12.31 6.50 -3.76
C GLY A 134 12.20 5.84 -5.13
N PHE A 135 11.16 5.06 -5.43
CA PHE A 135 11.01 4.35 -6.72
C PHE A 135 10.52 5.24 -7.85
N PHE A 136 9.54 6.10 -7.58
CA PHE A 136 8.99 7.02 -8.57
C PHE A 136 8.55 8.33 -7.91
N GLY A 137 8.70 9.44 -8.63
CA GLY A 137 8.17 10.74 -8.23
C GLY A 137 6.66 10.78 -8.37
N ILE A 138 5.96 11.42 -7.44
CA ILE A 138 4.51 11.64 -7.49
C ILE A 138 4.28 12.97 -8.20
N ASN A 139 4.14 12.93 -9.53
CA ASN A 139 3.82 14.09 -10.35
C ASN A 139 2.64 13.81 -11.29
N GLN A 140 2.13 14.84 -11.97
CA GLN A 140 1.01 14.66 -12.91
C GLN A 140 1.36 13.73 -14.09
N MET A 141 2.64 13.63 -14.46
CA MET A 141 3.13 12.78 -15.53
C MET A 141 2.96 11.28 -15.22
N VAL A 142 2.99 10.89 -13.95
CA VAL A 142 2.75 9.52 -13.50
C VAL A 142 1.43 8.97 -14.03
N LEU A 143 0.35 9.76 -13.94
CA LEU A 143 -0.96 9.32 -14.40
C LEU A 143 -0.96 9.05 -15.92
N SER A 144 -0.32 9.93 -16.69
CA SER A 144 -0.17 9.77 -18.14
C SER A 144 0.66 8.53 -18.49
N ASN A 145 1.78 8.32 -17.79
CA ASN A 145 2.66 7.17 -18.00
C ASN A 145 1.95 5.85 -17.67
N PHE A 146 1.20 5.79 -16.57
CA PHE A 146 0.40 4.60 -16.22
C PHE A 146 -0.68 4.32 -17.26
N LEU A 147 -1.41 5.33 -17.72
CA LEU A 147 -2.42 5.16 -18.76
C LEU A 147 -1.80 4.70 -20.08
N SER A 148 -0.67 5.28 -20.48
CA SER A 148 0.05 4.91 -21.70
C SER A 148 0.54 3.46 -21.63
N THR A 149 1.26 3.09 -20.57
CA THR A 149 1.78 1.72 -20.39
C THR A 149 0.67 0.68 -20.32
N THR A 150 -0.43 0.98 -19.61
CA THR A 150 -1.59 0.08 -19.54
C THR A 150 -2.26 -0.05 -20.91
N ALA A 151 -2.45 1.05 -21.65
CA ALA A 151 -3.02 1.03 -22.98
C ALA A 151 -2.14 0.21 -23.95
N THR A 152 -0.82 0.43 -23.94
CA THR A 152 0.12 -0.35 -24.75
C THR A 152 0.04 -1.84 -24.41
N TYR A 153 -0.01 -2.19 -23.13
CA TYR A 153 -0.14 -3.58 -22.69
C TYR A 153 -1.46 -4.22 -23.16
N ILE A 154 -2.58 -3.50 -23.05
CA ILE A 154 -3.89 -3.97 -23.54
C ILE A 154 -3.85 -4.17 -25.06
N ILE A 155 -3.27 -3.23 -25.81
CA ILE A 155 -3.12 -3.35 -27.27
C ILE A 155 -2.34 -4.62 -27.61
N ILE A 156 -1.21 -4.86 -26.94
CA ILE A 156 -0.40 -6.07 -27.15
C ILE A 156 -1.23 -7.34 -26.90
N ILE A 157 -1.97 -7.41 -25.79
CA ILE A 157 -2.84 -8.57 -25.49
C ILE A 157 -3.89 -8.77 -26.58
N LEU A 158 -4.53 -7.69 -27.04
CA LEU A 158 -5.55 -7.77 -28.08
C LEU A 158 -4.97 -8.30 -29.39
N GLN A 159 -3.76 -7.86 -29.77
CA GLN A 159 -3.06 -8.36 -30.96
C GLN A 159 -2.76 -9.86 -30.82
N PHE A 160 -2.27 -10.31 -29.66
CA PHE A 160 -2.02 -11.75 -29.43
C PHE A 160 -3.29 -12.60 -29.46
N ARG A 161 -4.41 -12.09 -28.92
CA ARG A 161 -5.70 -12.79 -28.94
C ARG A 161 -6.33 -12.82 -30.32
N ALA A 162 -6.13 -11.79 -31.14
CA ALA A 162 -6.59 -11.78 -32.54
C ALA A 162 -5.83 -12.80 -33.40
N ILE A 163 -4.54 -13.02 -33.11
CA ILE A 163 -3.70 -14.00 -33.82
C ILE A 163 -4.01 -15.43 -33.40
N ASN A 164 -4.34 -15.67 -32.12
CA ASN A 164 -4.69 -17.00 -31.58
C ASN A 164 -6.10 -16.96 -30.96
N PRO A 165 -7.17 -17.06 -31.76
CA PRO A 165 -8.52 -17.11 -31.22
C PRO A 165 -8.69 -18.37 -30.35
N PRO A 166 -9.34 -18.26 -29.18
CA PRO A 166 -9.65 -19.44 -28.39
C PRO A 166 -10.61 -20.34 -29.17
N THR A 167 -10.18 -21.59 -29.41
CA THR A 167 -11.00 -22.69 -29.92
C THR A 167 -12.13 -23.05 -28.96
#